data_AF-A0A9N8QQM3-F1
#
_entry.id   AF-A0A9N8QQM3-F1
#
_cell.length_a   1.000
_cell.length_b   1.000
_cell.length_c   1.000
_cell.angle_alpha   90.00
_cell.angle_beta   90.00
_cell.angle_gamma   90.00
#
_symmetry.space_group_name_H-M   'P 1'
#
loop_
_entity.id
_entity.type
_entity.pdbx_description
1 polymer ?
#
loop_
_entity_poly.entity_id
_entity_poly.type
_entity_poly.pdbx_seq_one_letter_code
_entity_poly.pdbx_strand_id
1 'polypeptide(L)'
;MKDGVAIVNCSRGGVIDESALIEALDSGKVKFAGLDVFINEPTPSKEILNHSKISLTPHTGASTLEAQDRIGLSLAEQISSILQML
;
A
#
# COMPACT_ATOMS: atom_id res chain seq x y z
N MET A 1 13.28 14.61 -7.66
CA MET A 1 12.90 14.96 -6.26
C MET A 1 14.03 15.74 -5.60
N LYS A 2 13.73 16.50 -4.52
CA LYS A 2 14.78 17.06 -3.64
C LYS A 2 15.57 15.91 -3.00
N ASP A 3 16.76 16.21 -2.49
CA ASP A 3 17.56 15.24 -1.74
C ASP A 3 17.02 15.07 -0.32
N GLY A 4 17.09 13.85 0.21
CA GLY A 4 16.64 13.52 1.57
C GLY A 4 15.12 13.55 1.76
N VAL A 5 14.34 13.37 0.69
CA VAL A 5 12.87 13.31 0.78
C VAL A 5 12.38 12.03 1.44
N ALA A 6 11.15 12.03 1.93
CA ALA A 6 10.44 10.84 2.37
C ALA A 6 9.37 10.44 1.35
N ILE A 7 9.15 9.14 1.17
CA ILE A 7 8.10 8.61 0.31
C ILE A 7 7.10 7.81 1.13
N VAL A 8 5.81 8.00 0.89
CA VAL A 8 4.75 7.19 1.50
C VAL A 8 3.81 6.69 0.41
N ASN A 9 3.53 5.39 0.39
CA ASN A 9 2.58 4.79 -0.54
C ASN A 9 1.52 3.96 0.19
N CYS A 10 0.28 4.47 0.15
CA CYS A 10 -0.93 3.78 0.62
C CYS A 10 -1.95 3.59 -0.52
N SER A 11 -1.49 3.64 -1.77
CA SER A 11 -2.36 3.57 -2.96
C SER A 11 -2.47 2.15 -3.49
N ARG A 12 -1.55 1.75 -4.39
CA ARG A 12 -1.43 0.41 -4.96
C ARG A 12 0.04 0.02 -5.13
N GLY A 13 0.28 -1.29 -5.14
CA GLY A 13 1.52 -1.87 -5.62
C GLY A 13 1.80 -1.46 -7.07
N GLY A 14 3.08 -1.30 -7.42
CA GLY A 14 3.50 -0.95 -8.79
C GLY A 14 3.37 0.53 -9.17
N VAL A 15 2.83 1.38 -8.29
CA VAL A 15 2.88 2.85 -8.48
C VAL A 15 4.30 3.38 -8.31
N ILE A 16 5.10 2.71 -7.47
CA ILE A 16 6.53 2.98 -7.30
C ILE A 16 7.30 1.80 -7.88
N ASP A 17 8.35 2.11 -8.64
CA ASP A 17 9.38 1.14 -8.99
C ASP A 17 10.19 0.81 -7.72
N GLU A 18 9.98 -0.40 -7.17
CA GLU A 18 10.58 -0.84 -5.92
C GLU A 18 12.11 -0.95 -6.02
N SER A 19 12.66 -1.34 -7.17
CA SER A 19 14.12 -1.42 -7.37
C SER A 19 14.73 -0.02 -7.36
N ALA A 20 14.12 0.93 -8.07
CA ALA A 20 14.58 2.32 -8.07
C ALA A 20 14.43 2.97 -6.68
N LEU A 21 13.42 2.57 -5.90
CA LEU A 21 13.26 3.03 -4.53
C LEU A 21 14.42 2.56 -3.64
N ILE A 22 14.83 1.29 -3.75
CA ILE A 22 15.98 0.74 -3.01
C ILE A 22 17.25 1.53 -3.36
N GLU A 23 17.56 1.70 -4.64
CA GLU A 23 18.74 2.48 -5.07
C GLU A 23 18.70 3.94 -4.56
N ALA A 24 17.52 4.55 -4.56
CA ALA A 24 17.33 5.91 -4.06
C ALA A 24 17.49 6.02 -2.54
N LEU A 25 17.12 4.97 -1.79
CA LEU A 25 17.32 4.89 -0.34
C LEU A 25 18.79 4.69 0.02
N ASP A 26 19.50 3.83 -0.73
CA ASP A 26 20.92 3.55 -0.54
C ASP A 26 21.80 4.76 -0.85
N SER A 27 21.50 5.46 -1.96
CA SER A 27 22.18 6.71 -2.33
C SER A 27 21.86 7.90 -1.41
N GLY A 28 20.83 7.79 -0.57
CA GLY A 28 20.37 8.89 0.30
C GLY A 28 19.53 9.95 -0.42
N LYS A 29 19.22 9.73 -1.71
CA LYS A 29 18.26 10.57 -2.44
C LYS A 29 16.89 10.58 -1.75
N VAL A 30 16.48 9.41 -1.27
CA VAL A 30 15.33 9.21 -0.36
C VAL A 30 15.89 8.91 1.03
N LYS A 31 15.42 9.64 2.04
CA LYS A 31 15.84 9.45 3.42
C LYS A 31 15.19 8.22 4.06
N PHE A 32 13.90 8.01 3.82
CA PHE A 32 13.15 6.85 4.28
C PHE A 32 11.85 6.67 3.46
N ALA A 33 11.26 5.49 3.54
CA ALA A 33 9.97 5.20 2.92
C ALA A 33 8.98 4.53 3.89
N GLY A 34 7.69 4.77 3.69
CA GLY A 34 6.59 4.07 4.35
C GLY A 34 5.69 3.41 3.30
N LEU A 35 5.57 2.09 3.30
CA LEU A 35 4.80 1.36 2.29
C LEU A 35 3.72 0.50 2.96
N ASP A 36 2.47 0.71 2.55
CA ASP A 36 1.35 -0.18 2.90
C ASP A 36 1.09 -1.22 1.79
N VAL A 37 1.56 -0.94 0.58
CA VAL A 37 1.24 -1.72 -0.63
C VAL A 37 2.50 -2.06 -1.44
N PHE A 38 2.49 -3.21 -2.11
CA PHE A 38 3.65 -3.82 -2.77
C PHE A 38 3.28 -4.40 -4.13
N ILE A 39 4.25 -4.53 -5.04
CA ILE A 39 4.04 -5.12 -6.37
C ILE A 39 3.53 -6.57 -6.27
N ASN A 40 4.16 -7.39 -5.44
CA ASN A 40 3.89 -8.84 -5.36
C ASN A 40 3.23 -9.23 -4.05
N GLU A 41 2.01 -8.77 -3.80
CA GLU A 41 1.25 -9.18 -2.61
C GLU A 41 0.65 -10.58 -2.76
N PRO A 42 0.62 -11.42 -1.70
CA PRO A 42 1.02 -11.15 -0.31
C PRO A 42 2.49 -11.49 0.00
N THR A 43 3.34 -11.65 -1.02
CA THR A 43 4.76 -12.06 -0.90
C THR A 43 5.74 -11.01 -1.44
N PRO A 44 5.87 -9.83 -0.79
CA PRO A 44 6.74 -8.76 -1.29
C PRO A 44 8.21 -9.17 -1.37
N SER A 45 9.00 -8.39 -2.13
CA SER A 45 10.45 -8.63 -2.23
C SER A 45 11.12 -8.60 -0.86
N LYS A 46 12.04 -9.54 -0.63
CA LYS A 46 12.87 -9.56 0.59
C LYS A 46 13.71 -8.30 0.75
N GLU A 47 14.10 -7.66 -0.35
CA GLU A 47 14.87 -6.42 -0.32
C GLU A 47 14.03 -5.32 0.33
N ILE A 48 12.77 -5.16 -0.09
CA ILE A 48 11.83 -4.21 0.52
C ILE A 48 11.55 -4.58 1.98
N LEU A 49 11.25 -5.86 2.25
CA LEU A 49 10.87 -6.32 3.60
C LEU A 49 11.98 -6.13 4.65
N ASN A 50 13.25 -6.18 4.25
CA ASN A 50 14.38 -6.14 5.17
C ASN A 50 15.15 -4.80 5.14
N HIS A 51 14.77 -3.85 4.29
CA HIS A 51 15.50 -2.60 4.16
C HIS A 51 15.27 -1.69 5.39
N SER A 52 16.35 -1.37 6.11
CA SER A 52 16.31 -0.68 7.42
C SER A 52 15.70 0.73 7.40
N LYS A 53 15.63 1.36 6.23
CA LYS A 53 15.01 2.70 6.04
C LYS A 53 13.56 2.64 5.56
N ILE A 54 12.92 1.47 5.59
CA ILE A 54 11.52 1.31 5.18
C ILE A 54 10.67 0.85 6.38
N SER A 55 9.54 1.54 6.58
CA SER A 55 8.49 1.13 7.51
C SER A 55 7.32 0.54 6.71
N LEU A 56 6.77 -0.58 7.19
CA LEU A 56 5.88 -1.43 6.40
C LEU A 56 4.60 -1.76 7.17
N THR A 57 3.48 -1.79 6.45
CA THR A 57 2.21 -2.38 6.91
C THR A 57 1.66 -3.32 5.84
N PRO A 58 0.94 -4.40 6.22
CA PRO A 58 0.49 -5.42 5.27
C PRO A 58 -0.86 -5.06 4.62
N HIS A 59 -0.89 -4.00 3.80
CA HIS A 59 -2.08 -3.52 3.09
C HIS A 59 -3.30 -3.34 4.00
N THR A 60 -3.11 -2.61 5.10
CA THR A 60 -4.12 -2.43 6.14
C THR A 60 -4.81 -1.08 6.11
N GLY A 61 -4.61 -0.26 5.06
CA GLY A 61 -5.21 1.08 4.96
C GLY A 61 -6.73 1.14 5.16
N ALA A 62 -7.48 0.08 4.80
CA ALA A 62 -8.93 0.00 4.98
C ALA A 62 -9.37 -0.96 6.12
N SER A 63 -8.44 -1.47 6.93
CA SER A 63 -8.70 -2.56 7.88
C SER A 63 -9.18 -2.10 9.27
N THR A 64 -9.73 -0.89 9.39
CA THR A 64 -10.42 -0.44 10.61
C THR A 64 -11.82 -1.04 10.70
N LEU A 65 -12.34 -1.29 11.92
CA LEU A 65 -13.67 -1.86 12.13
C LEU A 65 -14.76 -1.03 11.44
N GLU A 66 -14.70 0.29 11.56
CA GLU A 66 -15.67 1.21 10.99
C GLU A 66 -15.64 1.24 9.47
N ALA A 67 -14.45 1.09 8.85
CA ALA A 67 -14.34 1.00 7.40
C ALA A 67 -14.88 -0.33 6.88
N GLN A 68 -14.53 -1.45 7.52
CA GLN A 68 -15.01 -2.77 7.14
C GLN A 68 -16.54 -2.88 7.27
N ASP A 69 -17.13 -2.31 8.32
CA ASP A 69 -18.59 -2.25 8.51
C ASP A 69 -19.28 -1.48 7.37
N ARG A 70 -18.79 -0.28 7.04
CA ARG A 70 -19.32 0.51 5.91
C ARG A 70 -19.15 -0.18 4.55
N ILE A 71 -18.01 -0.83 4.32
CA ILE A 71 -17.75 -1.59 3.08
C ILE A 71 -18.74 -2.76 2.98
N GLY A 72 -18.94 -3.49 4.08
CA GLY A 72 -19.88 -4.60 4.15
C GLY A 72 -21.31 -4.17 3.85
N LEU A 73 -21.77 -3.08 4.48
CA LEU A 73 -23.11 -2.53 4.23
C LEU A 73 -23.26 -2.08 2.77
N SER A 74 -22.31 -1.32 2.24
CA SER A 74 -22.37 -0.84 0.86
C SER A 74 -22.39 -1.97 -0.16
N LEU A 75 -21.65 -3.05 0.09
CA LEU A 75 -21.67 -4.25 -0.75
C LEU A 75 -23.02 -4.96 -0.69
N ALA A 76 -23.59 -5.12 0.52
CA ALA A 76 -24.90 -5.74 0.69
C ALA A 76 -26.02 -4.96 0.00
N GLU A 77 -25.99 -3.62 0.08
CA GLU A 77 -26.93 -2.73 -0.61
C GLU A 77 -26.84 -2.88 -2.14
N GLN A 78 -25.63 -2.92 -2.69
CA GLN A 78 -25.41 -3.12 -4.13
C GLN A 78 -25.92 -4.48 -4.60
N ILE A 79 -25.64 -5.56 -3.85
CA ILE A 79 -26.14 -6.90 -4.17
C ILE A 79 -27.68 -6.92 -4.13
N SER A 80 -28.29 -6.36 -3.08
CA SER A 80 -29.75 -6.30 -2.95
C SER A 80 -30.38 -5.53 -4.12
N SER A 81 -29.78 -4.41 -4.52
CA SER A 81 -30.26 -3.61 -5.63
C SER A 81 -30.23 -4.39 -6.95
N ILE A 82 -29.18 -5.18 -7.20
CA ILE A 82 -29.07 -6.00 -8.42
C ILE A 82 -30.13 -7.11 -8.42
N LEU A 83 -30.35 -7.77 -7.28
CA LEU A 83 -31.30 -8.89 -7.17
C LEU A 83 -32.76 -8.45 -7.23
N GLN A 84 -33.11 -7.23 -6.80
CA GLN A 84 -34.47 -6.68 -6.92
C GLN A 84 -34.82 -6.18 -8.34
N MET A 85 -33.82 -6.04 -9.22
CA MET A 85 -34.02 -5.71 -10.64
C MET A 85 -34.28 -6.95 -11.53
N LEU A 86 -34.18 -8.15 -10.97
CA LEU A 86 -34.57 -9.42 -11.61
C LEU A 86 -36.01 -9.79 -11.24
#